data_AF-A0A7X7PGQ1-F1
#
_entry.id   AF-A0A7X7PGQ1-F1
#
_cell.length_a   1.000
_cell.length_b   1.000
_cell.length_c   1.000
_cell.angle_alpha   90.00
_cell.angle_beta   90.00
_cell.angle_gamma   90.00
#
_symmetry.space_group_name_H-M   'P 1'
#
loop_
_entity.id
_entity.type
_entity.pdbx_description
1 polymer ?
#
loop_
_entity_poly.entity_id
_entity_poly.type
_entity_poly.pdbx_seq_one_letter_code
_entity_poly.pdbx_strand_id
1 'polypeptide(L)'
;TFKASLFMAAGVIDHETGTRDIRRLSGLFRSMPETSTLALVATAAMAGVPLLNGFLSKEMFFAETLGHGDNLFEQALPYLATLASVFSVGYSVRFIADVFFGPPPTDLPSTPHEPPRWMRFPIEVLVFVCLIVGVIPSIVVRPILDTAAAAVLGPDMPAYSLALWHGFTLPVLMSIIAMVGGVVLYIALRRYLARGAEGAPLLRRWQGKRVFERTLVAIAWRASRLEAFLGTRRLQPQLQVLFFVTILAALVPLWRSALLSGSTIATDPSVPFALLWLVGAVCAVGSAYVAKFHRFAALLLMSVAGVLVCLTFVWLSAPDLALTQLLVEIVTTVLLLLGLRWLPAQFPHVPKAVAPSPHLRHMRDLALAISAGAGLALTAYVIMTRPLEDSVARAFVEKSYSEGGGRNVVNVILVDFRGFDTMGEITVLGVVALTVYALLRRFRPAPDSIARPQQQALQQAKARRPGGGGDPLENLMYVTGLIMHWVFPFIGALGAYLFLRGHDRPGGGFAAGIAVSIAFILQYMATSTRWVEDRLRIRPVQWMGTGLLYAVLTGAAAWLFGLPFLTSGFRYVTVPLIGEVPFATALFFDLGVFLLVVGSTTLILTALAHQSLRSRRTAGAPVEPKKEAAT
;
A
#
# COMPACT_ATOMS: atom_id res chain seq x y z
N THR A 1 -21.44 47.56 9.25
CA THR A 1 -20.52 48.72 9.27
C THR A 1 -19.76 48.84 10.59
N PHE A 2 -20.44 48.88 11.75
CA PHE A 2 -19.81 49.05 13.07
C PHE A 2 -18.69 48.04 13.41
N LYS A 3 -18.81 46.75 13.03
CA LYS A 3 -17.79 45.73 13.34
C LYS A 3 -16.47 46.02 12.62
N ALA A 4 -16.53 46.45 11.36
CA ALA A 4 -15.34 46.78 10.57
C ALA A 4 -14.64 48.03 11.14
N SER A 5 -15.41 49.07 11.50
CA SER A 5 -14.85 50.28 12.13
C SER A 5 -14.22 49.98 13.48
N LEU A 6 -14.78 49.07 14.28
CA LEU A 6 -14.18 48.64 15.55
C LEU A 6 -12.90 47.83 15.38
N PHE A 7 -12.79 46.99 14.35
CA PHE A 7 -11.52 46.30 14.05
C PHE A 7 -10.42 47.29 13.65
N MET A 8 -10.77 48.28 12.82
CA MET A 8 -9.84 49.34 12.43
C MET A 8 -9.44 50.20 13.64
N ALA A 9 -10.40 50.58 14.49
CA ALA A 9 -10.11 51.32 15.74
C ALA A 9 -9.21 50.51 16.69
N ALA A 10 -9.45 49.21 16.83
CA ALA A 10 -8.57 48.33 17.61
C ALA A 10 -7.15 48.22 17.01
N GLY A 11 -7.01 48.25 15.68
CA GLY A 11 -5.72 48.29 14.99
C GLY A 11 -4.99 49.63 15.16
N VAL A 12 -5.72 50.75 15.13
CA VAL A 12 -5.19 52.07 15.48
C VAL A 12 -4.67 52.10 16.92
N ILE A 13 -5.45 51.60 17.87
CA ILE A 13 -5.03 51.53 19.28
C ILE A 13 -3.80 50.65 19.44
N ASP A 14 -3.73 49.51 18.76
CA ASP A 14 -2.56 48.62 18.77
C ASP A 14 -1.30 49.33 18.25
N HIS A 15 -1.42 50.05 17.13
CA HIS A 15 -0.33 50.80 16.52
C HIS A 15 0.18 51.95 17.42
N GLU A 16 -0.74 52.74 18.00
CA GLU A 16 -0.39 53.94 18.77
C GLU A 16 0.04 53.65 20.22
N THR A 17 -0.42 52.53 20.79
CA THR A 17 -0.09 52.14 22.18
C THR A 17 0.92 51.01 22.27
N GLY A 18 1.13 50.24 21.20
CA GLY A 18 1.99 49.05 21.16
C GLY A 18 1.40 47.81 21.85
N THR A 19 0.12 47.82 22.23
CA THR A 19 -0.55 46.66 22.84
C THR A 19 -2.05 46.64 22.58
N ARG A 20 -2.63 45.45 22.60
CA ARG A 20 -4.09 45.23 22.55
C ARG A 20 -4.66 44.72 23.87
N ASP A 21 -3.84 44.64 24.91
CA ASP A 21 -4.26 44.10 26.18
C ASP A 21 -5.15 45.11 26.91
N ILE A 22 -6.45 44.85 26.95
CA ILE A 22 -7.45 45.67 27.65
C ILE A 22 -7.14 45.89 29.13
N ARG A 23 -6.26 45.08 29.74
CA ARG A 23 -5.81 45.25 31.13
C ARG A 23 -4.82 46.41 31.28
N ARG A 24 -4.14 46.81 30.21
CA ARG A 24 -3.13 47.88 30.18
C ARG A 24 -3.67 49.17 29.57
N LEU A 25 -4.65 49.05 28.66
CA LEU A 25 -5.31 50.18 28.03
C LEU A 25 -6.30 50.83 29.01
N SER A 26 -6.18 52.13 29.25
CA SER A 26 -7.13 52.94 30.03
C SER A 26 -7.01 54.42 29.69
N GLY A 27 -8.07 55.19 29.88
CA GLY A 27 -8.02 56.66 29.79
C GLY A 27 -7.66 57.26 28.41
N LEU A 28 -7.74 56.47 27.33
CA LEU A 28 -7.30 56.90 25.98
C LEU A 28 -8.11 58.07 25.39
N PHE A 29 -9.27 58.41 25.96
CA PHE A 29 -10.07 59.55 25.49
C PHE A 29 -9.30 60.88 25.56
N ARG A 30 -8.33 61.01 26.49
CA ARG A 30 -7.52 62.21 26.64
C ARG A 30 -6.43 62.35 25.58
N SER A 31 -5.87 61.22 25.13
CA SER A 31 -4.77 61.18 24.17
C SER A 31 -5.25 61.09 22.71
N MET A 32 -6.41 60.46 22.48
CA MET A 32 -6.96 60.20 21.15
C MET A 32 -8.48 60.50 21.07
N PRO A 33 -8.92 61.76 21.29
CA PRO A 33 -10.35 62.09 21.37
C PRO A 33 -11.13 61.77 20.09
N GLU A 34 -10.55 61.90 18.90
CA GLU A 34 -11.28 61.68 17.64
C GLU A 34 -11.47 60.17 17.40
N THR A 35 -10.42 59.37 17.54
CA THR A 35 -10.51 57.91 17.47
C THR A 35 -11.44 57.36 18.55
N SER A 36 -11.42 57.93 19.76
CA SER A 36 -12.29 57.50 20.87
C SER A 36 -13.76 57.80 20.60
N THR A 37 -14.09 58.95 20.02
CA THR A 37 -15.49 59.28 19.66
C THR A 37 -15.99 58.38 18.53
N LEU A 38 -15.18 58.09 17.52
CA LEU A 38 -15.54 57.16 16.45
C LEU A 38 -15.76 55.73 16.99
N ALA A 39 -14.88 55.26 17.88
CA ALA A 39 -15.03 53.96 18.54
C ALA A 39 -16.26 53.92 19.46
N LEU A 40 -16.58 55.02 20.14
CA LEU A 40 -17.79 55.16 20.95
C LEU A 40 -19.06 55.04 20.12
N VAL A 41 -19.16 55.76 18.99
CA VAL A 41 -20.33 55.67 18.10
C VAL A 41 -20.47 54.28 17.51
N ALA A 42 -19.36 53.68 17.05
CA ALA A 42 -19.39 52.31 16.53
C ALA A 42 -19.78 51.27 17.60
N THR A 43 -19.31 51.45 18.83
CA THR A 43 -19.68 50.55 19.95
C THR A 43 -21.12 50.77 20.40
N ALA A 44 -21.60 52.01 20.43
CA ALA A 44 -23.00 52.34 20.69
C ALA A 44 -23.93 51.70 19.65
N ALA A 45 -23.52 51.66 18.38
CA ALA A 45 -24.24 50.96 17.33
C ALA A 45 -24.29 49.45 17.59
N MET A 46 -23.15 48.83 17.96
CA MET A 46 -23.08 47.42 18.34
C MET A 46 -23.93 47.08 19.59
N ALA A 47 -23.96 47.99 20.57
CA ALA A 47 -24.79 47.88 21.77
C ALA A 47 -26.29 48.02 21.44
N GLY A 48 -26.65 48.67 20.33
CA GLY A 48 -28.02 48.94 19.93
C GLY A 48 -28.60 50.19 20.61
N VAL A 49 -27.82 51.26 20.71
CA VAL A 49 -28.30 52.56 21.18
C VAL A 49 -29.22 53.18 20.12
N PRO A 50 -30.36 53.80 20.51
CA PRO A 50 -31.28 54.46 19.57
C PRO A 50 -30.58 55.43 18.62
N LEU A 51 -31.16 55.63 17.42
CA LEU A 51 -30.63 56.45 16.32
C LEU A 51 -29.41 55.86 15.57
N LEU A 52 -28.91 54.70 15.99
CA LEU A 52 -27.84 53.99 15.30
C LEU A 52 -28.37 52.74 14.60
N ASN A 53 -27.70 52.32 13.53
CA ASN A 53 -28.16 51.19 12.72
C ASN A 53 -28.37 49.87 13.49
N GLY A 54 -27.56 49.61 14.52
CA GLY A 54 -27.68 48.39 15.31
C GLY A 54 -28.89 48.36 16.25
N PHE A 55 -29.51 49.51 16.56
CA PHE A 55 -30.81 49.53 17.24
C PHE A 55 -31.89 48.97 16.33
N LEU A 56 -31.99 49.45 15.08
CA LEU A 56 -32.92 48.95 14.08
C LEU A 56 -32.75 47.44 13.84
N SER A 57 -31.50 46.98 13.69
CA SER A 57 -31.22 45.55 13.49
C SER A 57 -31.64 44.69 14.68
N LYS A 58 -31.47 45.18 15.92
CA LYS A 58 -31.88 44.45 17.13
C LYS A 58 -33.38 44.47 17.33
N GLU A 59 -34.04 45.59 17.06
CA GLU A 59 -35.49 45.71 17.20
C GLU A 59 -36.21 44.78 16.20
N MET A 60 -35.77 44.74 14.95
CA MET A 60 -36.26 43.78 13.96
C MET A 60 -35.98 42.34 14.39
N PHE A 61 -34.79 42.05 14.90
CA PHE A 61 -34.45 40.72 15.42
C PHE A 61 -35.36 40.30 16.59
N PHE A 62 -35.66 41.21 17.51
CA PHE A 62 -36.58 40.94 18.61
C PHE A 62 -38.02 40.76 18.14
N ALA A 63 -38.48 41.59 17.20
CA ALA A 63 -39.82 41.47 16.61
C ALA A 63 -40.03 40.08 16.01
N GLU A 64 -39.05 39.55 15.26
CA GLU A 64 -39.12 38.21 14.68
C GLU A 64 -39.09 37.10 15.74
N THR A 65 -38.32 37.26 16.82
CA THR A 65 -38.31 36.25 17.89
C THR A 65 -39.63 36.13 18.64
N LEU A 66 -40.49 37.15 18.58
CA LEU A 66 -41.82 37.16 19.20
C LEU A 66 -42.89 36.46 18.36
N GLY A 67 -42.54 35.92 17.18
CA GLY A 67 -43.42 35.06 16.39
C GLY A 67 -43.92 33.87 17.20
N HIS A 68 -45.22 33.58 17.11
CA HIS A 68 -45.89 32.56 17.94
C HIS A 68 -45.56 31.15 17.42
N GLY A 69 -44.50 30.57 17.96
CA GLY A 69 -44.17 29.17 17.76
C GLY A 69 -44.74 28.27 18.86
N ASP A 70 -45.30 27.12 18.49
CA ASP A 70 -45.91 26.17 19.42
C ASP A 70 -44.87 25.37 20.23
N ASN A 71 -43.61 25.36 19.79
CA ASN A 71 -42.54 24.57 20.40
C ASN A 71 -41.84 25.30 21.55
N LEU A 72 -41.42 24.55 22.57
CA LEU A 72 -40.67 25.07 23.74
C LEU A 72 -39.43 25.89 23.36
N PHE A 73 -38.73 25.50 22.28
CA PHE A 73 -37.57 26.22 21.79
C PHE A 73 -37.93 27.61 21.23
N GLU A 74 -39.02 27.70 20.47
CA GLU A 74 -39.51 28.95 19.88
C GLU A 74 -40.03 29.90 20.97
N GLN A 75 -40.72 29.38 21.99
CA GLN A 75 -41.13 30.15 23.16
C GLN A 75 -39.94 30.68 23.98
N ALA A 76 -38.78 30.01 23.93
CA ALA A 76 -37.56 30.44 24.60
C ALA A 76 -36.78 31.51 23.82
N LEU A 77 -37.02 31.68 22.51
CA LEU A 77 -36.23 32.56 21.64
C LEU A 77 -36.20 34.03 22.10
N PRO A 78 -37.33 34.68 22.47
CA PRO A 78 -37.30 36.07 22.95
C PRO A 78 -36.39 36.24 24.18
N TYR A 79 -36.45 35.29 25.11
CA TYR A 79 -35.66 35.31 26.34
C TYR A 79 -34.18 35.09 26.05
N LEU A 80 -33.84 34.11 25.19
CA LEU A 80 -32.46 33.84 24.77
C LEU A 80 -31.87 34.99 23.96
N ALA A 81 -32.64 35.58 23.06
CA ALA A 81 -32.26 36.76 22.27
C ALA A 81 -32.00 37.97 23.16
N THR A 82 -32.89 38.24 24.13
CA THR A 82 -32.72 39.31 25.11
C THR A 82 -31.46 39.09 25.94
N LEU A 83 -31.25 37.86 26.43
CA LEU A 83 -30.06 37.48 27.20
C LEU A 83 -28.77 37.63 26.37
N ALA A 84 -28.78 37.20 25.10
CA ALA A 84 -27.65 37.40 24.18
C ALA A 84 -27.37 38.89 23.97
N SER A 85 -28.40 39.72 23.85
CA SER A 85 -28.26 41.17 23.73
C SER A 85 -27.74 41.82 25.02
N VAL A 86 -28.15 41.34 26.21
CA VAL A 86 -27.57 41.73 27.51
C VAL A 86 -26.07 41.49 27.52
N PHE A 87 -25.61 40.30 27.11
CA PHE A 87 -24.17 40.02 26.98
C PHE A 87 -23.52 40.93 25.93
N SER A 88 -24.22 41.22 24.84
CA SER A 88 -23.74 42.12 23.79
C SER A 88 -23.48 43.53 24.28
N VAL A 89 -24.42 44.09 25.04
CA VAL A 89 -24.25 45.39 25.69
C VAL A 89 -23.16 45.30 26.75
N GLY A 90 -23.12 44.23 27.55
CA GLY A 90 -22.12 44.04 28.59
C GLY A 90 -20.68 44.10 28.07
N TYR A 91 -20.36 43.40 26.97
CA TYR A 91 -19.02 43.49 26.38
C TYR A 91 -18.76 44.83 25.66
N SER A 92 -19.80 45.48 25.13
CA SER A 92 -19.70 46.81 24.51
C SER A 92 -19.36 47.90 25.54
N VAL A 93 -20.07 47.89 26.67
CA VAL A 93 -19.80 48.77 27.82
C VAL A 93 -18.40 48.51 28.36
N ARG A 94 -18.01 47.24 28.51
CA ARG A 94 -16.65 46.88 28.94
C ARG A 94 -15.58 47.46 28.03
N PHE A 95 -15.73 47.30 26.70
CA PHE A 95 -14.77 47.84 25.74
C PHE A 95 -14.62 49.35 25.89
N ILE A 96 -15.73 50.09 26.00
CA ILE A 96 -15.68 51.55 26.13
C ILE A 96 -15.14 52.00 27.48
N ALA A 97 -15.69 51.46 28.57
CA ALA A 97 -15.38 51.89 29.92
C ALA A 97 -13.96 51.53 30.35
N ASP A 98 -13.45 50.36 29.96
CA ASP A 98 -12.11 49.91 30.36
C ASP A 98 -11.02 50.57 29.48
N VAL A 99 -11.25 50.77 28.17
CA VAL A 99 -10.22 51.28 27.24
C VAL A 99 -10.11 52.80 27.23
N PHE A 100 -11.24 53.52 27.16
CA PHE A 100 -11.23 54.97 26.89
C PHE A 100 -11.40 55.82 28.14
N PHE A 101 -12.10 55.31 29.15
CA PHE A 101 -12.34 55.99 30.42
C PHE A 101 -11.44 55.42 31.53
N GLY A 102 -11.23 56.19 32.61
CA GLY A 102 -10.38 55.78 33.73
C GLY A 102 -9.13 56.66 33.91
N PRO A 103 -8.18 56.22 34.77
CA PRO A 103 -6.91 56.92 34.98
C PRO A 103 -6.05 56.89 33.70
N PRO A 104 -5.10 57.83 33.55
CA PRO A 104 -4.17 57.79 32.42
C PRO A 104 -3.33 56.50 32.47
N PRO A 105 -2.98 55.94 31.31
CA PRO A 105 -2.28 54.67 31.24
C PRO A 105 -0.80 54.87 31.64
N THR A 106 -0.32 54.06 32.58
CA THR A 106 1.02 54.24 33.20
C THR A 106 2.10 53.32 32.65
N ASP A 107 1.73 52.29 31.89
CA ASP A 107 2.64 51.23 31.41
C ASP A 107 2.31 50.83 29.97
N LEU A 108 2.45 51.77 29.03
CA LEU A 108 2.31 51.52 27.59
C LEU A 108 3.68 51.54 26.91
N PRO A 109 3.95 50.62 25.96
CA PRO A 109 5.16 50.62 25.14
C PRO A 109 5.36 51.90 24.31
N SER A 110 4.29 52.61 23.96
CA SER A 110 4.33 53.84 23.17
C SER A 110 3.38 54.89 23.75
N THR A 111 3.77 56.15 23.61
CA THR A 111 2.94 57.30 24.04
C THR A 111 1.79 57.49 23.07
N PRO A 112 0.53 57.26 23.49
CA PRO A 112 -0.60 57.36 22.57
C PRO A 112 -0.78 58.79 22.09
N HIS A 113 -0.96 58.96 20.78
CA HIS A 113 -1.38 60.20 20.16
C HIS A 113 -2.44 59.95 19.08
N GLU A 114 -3.17 60.98 18.69
CA GLU A 114 -4.15 60.88 17.61
C GLU A 114 -3.44 60.46 16.30
N PRO A 115 -3.94 59.46 15.56
CA PRO A 115 -3.26 58.96 14.37
C PRO A 115 -3.45 59.94 13.21
N PRO A 116 -2.60 59.85 12.17
CA PRO A 116 -2.78 60.63 10.94
C PRO A 116 -4.17 60.43 10.33
N ARG A 117 -4.74 61.49 9.73
CA ARG A 117 -6.10 61.48 9.17
C ARG A 117 -6.39 60.32 8.23
N TRP A 118 -5.43 59.92 7.40
CA TRP A 118 -5.60 58.81 6.45
C TRP A 118 -5.75 57.44 7.11
N MET A 119 -5.25 57.26 8.33
CA MET A 119 -5.44 56.02 9.09
C MET A 119 -6.84 55.92 9.71
N ARG A 120 -7.42 57.06 10.10
CA ARG A 120 -8.77 57.14 10.71
C ARG A 120 -9.89 57.38 9.71
N PHE A 121 -9.60 57.90 8.51
CA PHE A 121 -10.60 58.22 7.48
C PHE A 121 -11.52 57.05 7.13
N PRO A 122 -11.04 55.80 6.96
CA PRO A 122 -11.94 54.65 6.75
C PRO A 122 -12.92 54.42 7.91
N ILE A 123 -12.49 54.70 9.16
CA ILE A 123 -13.33 54.60 10.36
C ILE A 123 -14.39 55.70 10.32
N GLU A 124 -13.99 56.94 10.01
CA GLU A 124 -14.90 58.09 9.87
C GLU A 124 -16.01 57.78 8.84
N VAL A 125 -15.64 57.29 7.66
CA VAL A 125 -16.61 56.91 6.61
C VAL A 125 -17.56 55.81 7.08
N LEU A 126 -17.04 54.75 7.71
CA LEU A 126 -17.88 53.64 8.18
C LEU A 126 -18.83 54.04 9.32
N VAL A 127 -18.37 54.91 10.22
CA VAL A 127 -19.19 55.49 11.30
C VAL A 127 -20.23 56.46 10.74
N PHE A 128 -19.87 57.26 9.75
CA PHE A 128 -20.80 58.14 9.05
C PHE A 128 -21.92 57.34 8.36
N VAL A 129 -21.59 56.27 7.65
CA VAL A 129 -22.59 55.35 7.09
C VAL A 129 -23.42 54.70 8.19
N CYS A 130 -22.82 54.33 9.33
CA CYS A 130 -23.51 53.78 10.48
C CYS A 130 -24.58 54.73 11.06
N LEU A 131 -24.27 56.02 11.12
CA LEU A 131 -25.18 57.09 11.54
C LEU A 131 -26.28 57.32 10.51
N ILE A 132 -25.91 57.49 9.23
CA ILE A 132 -26.87 57.69 8.14
C ILE A 132 -27.90 56.57 8.08
N VAL A 133 -27.45 55.31 8.15
CA VAL A 133 -28.36 54.15 8.15
C VAL A 133 -29.25 54.13 9.40
N GLY A 134 -28.73 54.58 10.55
CA GLY A 134 -29.52 54.67 11.77
C GLY A 134 -30.57 55.78 11.74
N VAL A 135 -30.27 56.93 11.11
CA VAL A 135 -31.11 58.14 11.12
C VAL A 135 -32.12 58.16 9.96
N ILE A 136 -31.76 57.64 8.77
CA ILE A 136 -32.65 57.66 7.59
C ILE A 136 -32.64 56.28 6.88
N PRO A 137 -33.06 55.20 7.57
CA PRO A 137 -32.99 53.84 7.03
C PRO A 137 -33.88 53.61 5.80
N SER A 138 -35.02 54.32 5.73
CA SER A 138 -36.04 54.17 4.69
C SER A 138 -35.56 54.59 3.30
N ILE A 139 -34.62 55.53 3.22
CA ILE A 139 -34.05 56.00 1.94
C ILE A 139 -32.80 55.19 1.59
N VAL A 140 -31.96 54.90 2.58
CA VAL A 140 -30.61 54.40 2.35
C VAL A 140 -30.55 52.88 2.24
N VAL A 141 -31.28 52.16 3.10
CA VAL A 141 -31.19 50.69 3.16
C VAL A 141 -32.39 50.01 2.55
N ARG A 142 -33.60 50.57 2.68
CA ARG A 142 -34.85 49.94 2.23
C ARG A 142 -34.80 49.39 0.80
N PRO A 143 -34.37 50.14 -0.24
CA PRO A 143 -34.42 49.62 -1.61
C PRO A 143 -33.49 48.41 -1.82
N ILE A 144 -32.33 48.42 -1.17
CA ILE A 144 -31.35 47.33 -1.24
C ILE A 144 -31.84 46.14 -0.42
N LEU A 145 -32.44 46.39 0.74
CA LEU A 145 -32.96 45.33 1.61
C LEU A 145 -34.19 44.66 1.00
N ASP A 146 -35.11 45.41 0.40
CA ASP A 146 -36.30 44.88 -0.27
C ASP A 146 -35.91 43.96 -1.43
N THR A 147 -34.98 44.40 -2.28
CA THR A 147 -34.50 43.58 -3.40
C THR A 147 -33.79 42.30 -2.93
N ALA A 148 -32.94 42.40 -1.89
CA ALA A 148 -32.25 41.24 -1.33
C ALA A 148 -33.20 40.27 -0.61
N ALA A 149 -34.12 40.79 0.20
CA ALA A 149 -35.08 39.98 0.95
C ALA A 149 -36.09 39.30 0.02
N ALA A 150 -36.61 40.00 -0.99
CA ALA A 150 -37.50 39.43 -1.99
C ALA A 150 -36.81 38.32 -2.81
N ALA A 151 -35.50 38.47 -3.11
CA ALA A 151 -34.75 37.44 -3.80
C ALA A 151 -34.54 36.15 -2.96
N VAL A 152 -34.46 36.27 -1.63
CA VAL A 152 -34.24 35.12 -0.72
C VAL A 152 -35.54 34.48 -0.27
N LEU A 153 -36.54 35.29 0.10
CA LEU A 153 -37.79 34.84 0.73
C LEU A 153 -38.96 34.76 -0.25
N GLY A 154 -38.86 35.41 -1.42
CA GLY A 154 -39.89 35.35 -2.45
C GLY A 154 -41.27 35.80 -1.93
N PRO A 155 -42.35 35.05 -2.20
CA PRO A 155 -43.71 35.37 -1.75
C PRO A 155 -43.89 35.37 -0.22
N ASP A 156 -43.03 34.67 0.52
CA ASP A 156 -43.12 34.50 1.97
C ASP A 156 -42.46 35.64 2.75
N MET A 157 -42.09 36.73 2.07
CA MET A 157 -41.46 37.90 2.68
C MET A 157 -42.44 38.62 3.63
N PRO A 158 -42.13 38.69 4.94
CA PRO A 158 -43.02 39.35 5.90
C PRO A 158 -43.01 40.87 5.69
N ALA A 159 -44.15 41.50 6.00
CA ALA A 159 -44.25 42.96 6.00
C ALA A 159 -43.40 43.53 7.15
N TYR A 160 -42.33 44.25 6.82
CA TYR A 160 -41.47 44.92 7.79
C TYR A 160 -41.46 46.43 7.57
N SER A 161 -41.28 47.20 8.65
CA SER A 161 -41.20 48.66 8.59
C SER A 161 -39.86 49.15 9.12
N LEU A 162 -39.15 49.95 8.31
CA LEU A 162 -37.93 50.65 8.69
C LEU A 162 -38.26 52.05 9.24
N ALA A 163 -39.10 52.10 10.26
CA ALA A 163 -39.34 53.33 11.02
C ALA A 163 -38.21 53.54 12.03
N LEU A 164 -37.93 54.80 12.36
CA LEU A 164 -36.96 55.13 13.41
C LEU A 164 -37.48 54.83 14.82
N TRP A 165 -38.80 54.83 14.95
CA TRP A 165 -39.53 54.74 16.19
C TRP A 165 -40.88 54.07 15.91
N HIS A 166 -41.07 52.87 16.43
CA HIS A 166 -42.28 52.07 16.25
C HIS A 166 -43.30 52.25 17.40
N GLY A 167 -43.03 53.16 18.35
CA GLY A 167 -43.83 53.34 19.56
C GLY A 167 -43.35 52.48 20.74
N PHE A 168 -44.13 52.43 21.82
CA PHE A 168 -43.84 51.53 22.95
C PHE A 168 -44.22 50.08 22.60
N THR A 169 -43.33 49.38 21.91
CA THR A 169 -43.50 47.97 21.51
C THR A 169 -42.74 47.01 22.44
N LEU A 170 -43.11 45.73 22.44
CA LEU A 170 -42.38 44.68 23.17
C LEU A 170 -40.89 44.58 22.75
N PRO A 171 -40.52 44.65 21.45
CA PRO A 171 -39.12 44.75 21.02
C PRO A 171 -38.34 45.93 21.62
N VAL A 172 -38.97 47.10 21.75
CA VAL A 172 -38.35 48.26 22.42
C VAL A 172 -38.13 47.98 23.90
N LEU A 173 -39.12 47.38 24.59
CA LEU A 173 -38.97 46.97 25.99
C LEU A 173 -37.82 45.96 26.18
N MET A 174 -37.73 44.94 25.32
CA MET A 174 -36.62 43.98 25.32
C MET A 174 -35.27 44.65 25.08
N SER A 175 -35.22 45.67 24.22
CA SER A 175 -34.01 46.46 23.95
C SER A 175 -33.59 47.30 25.18
N ILE A 176 -34.55 47.93 25.86
CA ILE A 176 -34.30 48.66 27.12
C ILE A 176 -33.82 47.71 28.21
N ILE A 177 -34.48 46.55 28.37
CA ILE A 177 -34.07 45.50 29.32
C ILE A 177 -32.65 45.02 28.98
N ALA A 178 -32.32 44.82 27.70
CA ALA A 178 -30.99 44.42 27.29
C ALA A 178 -29.94 45.49 27.60
N MET A 179 -30.27 46.77 27.40
CA MET A 179 -29.37 47.90 27.70
C MET A 179 -29.09 48.01 29.20
N VAL A 180 -30.15 48.06 30.01
CA VAL A 180 -30.05 48.15 31.47
C VAL A 180 -29.38 46.89 32.03
N GLY A 181 -29.81 45.71 31.59
CA GLY A 181 -29.26 44.43 32.00
C GLY A 181 -27.78 44.29 31.67
N GLY A 182 -27.34 44.75 30.50
CA GLY A 182 -25.92 44.73 30.12
C GLY A 182 -25.06 45.66 30.96
N VAL A 183 -25.56 46.86 31.28
CA VAL A 183 -24.87 47.80 32.18
C VAL A 183 -24.77 47.23 33.60
N VAL A 184 -25.87 46.70 34.13
CA VAL A 184 -25.90 46.05 35.46
C VAL A 184 -24.96 44.85 35.48
N LEU A 185 -24.95 44.03 34.44
CA LEU A 185 -24.05 42.88 34.31
C LEU A 185 -22.57 43.32 34.32
N TYR A 186 -22.22 44.37 33.59
CA TYR A 186 -20.86 44.92 33.60
C TYR A 186 -20.48 45.42 35.00
N ILE A 187 -21.34 46.19 35.67
CA ILE A 187 -21.08 46.70 37.02
C ILE A 187 -20.88 45.54 38.01
N ALA A 188 -21.73 44.51 37.95
CA ALA A 188 -21.62 43.33 38.79
C ALA A 188 -20.31 42.56 38.55
N LEU A 189 -19.87 42.45 37.30
CA LEU A 189 -18.64 41.72 36.93
C LEU A 189 -17.37 42.57 37.00
N ARG A 190 -17.45 43.90 37.13
CA ARG A 190 -16.29 44.81 37.10
C ARG A 190 -15.18 44.41 38.06
N ARG A 191 -15.53 44.02 39.31
CA ARG A 191 -14.55 43.56 40.31
C ARG A 191 -13.88 42.23 39.93
N TYR A 192 -14.61 41.33 39.26
CA TYR A 192 -14.05 40.07 38.78
C TYR A 192 -13.11 40.30 37.59
N LEU A 193 -13.52 41.14 36.64
CA LEU A 193 -12.75 41.47 35.45
C LEU A 193 -11.47 42.24 35.79
N ALA A 194 -11.50 43.13 36.79
CA ALA A 194 -10.33 43.87 37.29
C ALA A 194 -9.24 42.96 37.89
N ARG A 195 -9.56 41.73 38.31
CA ARG A 195 -8.57 40.75 38.81
C ARG A 195 -7.76 40.09 37.68
N GLY A 196 -7.98 40.48 36.43
CA GLY A 196 -7.26 39.94 35.27
C GLY A 196 -7.62 38.49 34.93
N ALA A 197 -8.74 37.96 35.44
CA ALA A 197 -9.19 36.60 35.16
C ALA A 197 -9.65 36.48 33.70
N GLU A 198 -8.95 35.67 32.91
CA GLU A 198 -9.36 35.34 31.55
C GLU A 198 -10.48 34.30 31.54
N GLY A 199 -11.60 34.64 30.90
CA GLY A 199 -12.75 33.77 30.66
C GLY A 199 -13.97 34.06 31.54
N ALA A 200 -15.12 33.49 31.16
CA ALA A 200 -16.35 33.60 31.92
C ALA A 200 -16.25 32.79 33.24
N PRO A 201 -16.81 33.29 34.36
CA PRO A 201 -16.62 32.68 35.69
C PRO A 201 -17.09 31.22 35.76
N LEU A 202 -18.17 30.88 35.03
CA LEU A 202 -18.75 29.52 35.02
C LEU A 202 -18.15 28.61 33.94
N LEU A 203 -17.78 29.17 32.78
CA LEU A 203 -17.37 28.40 31.61
C LEU A 203 -15.86 28.33 31.41
N ARG A 204 -15.04 28.89 32.32
CA ARG A 204 -13.57 28.92 32.20
C ARG A 204 -12.92 27.54 31.98
N ARG A 205 -13.54 26.47 32.50
CA ARG A 205 -13.05 25.09 32.34
C ARG A 205 -13.31 24.51 30.94
N TRP A 206 -14.28 25.06 30.21
CA TRP A 206 -14.72 24.61 28.90
C TRP A 206 -14.12 25.49 27.80
N GLN A 207 -12.91 25.13 27.34
CA GLN A 207 -12.24 25.82 26.23
C GLN A 207 -12.40 25.02 24.93
N GLY A 208 -13.12 25.57 23.95
CA GLY A 208 -13.39 24.91 22.67
C GLY A 208 -12.11 24.43 21.95
N LYS A 209 -11.05 25.25 21.97
CA LYS A 209 -9.74 24.87 21.42
C LYS A 209 -9.18 23.58 22.06
N ARG A 210 -9.24 23.46 23.39
CA ARG A 210 -8.76 22.25 24.09
C ARG A 210 -9.61 21.03 23.77
N VAL A 211 -10.93 21.20 23.61
CA VAL A 211 -11.83 20.11 23.23
C VAL A 211 -11.50 19.62 21.81
N PHE A 212 -11.28 20.54 20.88
CA PHE A 212 -10.87 20.24 19.51
C PHE A 212 -9.51 19.53 19.44
N GLU A 213 -8.49 20.02 20.15
CA GLU A 213 -7.17 19.39 20.17
C GLU A 213 -7.23 17.99 20.79
N ARG A 214 -7.97 17.82 21.89
CA ARG A 214 -8.15 16.50 22.54
C ARG A 214 -8.87 15.50 21.64
N THR A 215 -9.88 15.94 20.91
CA THR A 215 -10.61 15.06 19.99
C THR A 215 -9.71 14.64 18.83
N LEU A 216 -8.93 15.55 18.26
CA LEU A 216 -7.98 15.22 17.19
C LEU A 216 -6.92 14.22 17.65
N VAL A 217 -6.34 14.42 18.84
CA VAL A 217 -5.38 13.48 19.45
C VAL A 217 -6.03 12.12 19.73
N ALA A 218 -7.27 12.10 20.24
CA ALA A 218 -7.99 10.86 20.52
C ALA A 218 -8.26 10.06 19.24
N ILE A 219 -8.62 10.74 18.13
CA ILE A 219 -8.80 10.10 16.82
C ILE A 219 -7.49 9.50 16.33
N ALA A 220 -6.40 10.28 16.34
CA ALA A 220 -5.09 9.81 15.89
C ALA A 220 -4.58 8.62 16.71
N TRP A 221 -4.73 8.67 18.04
CA TRP A 221 -4.34 7.57 18.92
C TRP A 221 -5.21 6.31 18.74
N ARG A 222 -6.51 6.48 18.50
CA ARG A 222 -7.39 5.35 18.18
C ARG A 222 -7.04 4.73 16.83
N ALA A 223 -6.73 5.54 15.83
CA ALA A 223 -6.31 5.09 14.51
C ALA A 223 -5.01 4.28 14.58
N SER A 224 -3.99 4.77 15.30
CA SER A 224 -2.73 4.02 15.46
C SER A 224 -2.90 2.73 16.25
N ARG A 225 -3.81 2.72 17.25
CA ARG A 225 -4.14 1.49 17.98
C ARG A 225 -4.89 0.47 17.12
N LEU A 226 -5.79 0.94 16.25
CA LEU A 226 -6.47 0.08 15.27
C LEU A 226 -5.48 -0.47 14.24
N GLU A 227 -4.55 0.34 13.73
CA GLU A 227 -3.47 -0.12 12.85
C GLU A 227 -2.58 -1.17 13.53
N ALA A 228 -2.21 -0.97 14.79
CA ALA A 228 -1.41 -1.93 15.53
C ALA A 228 -2.16 -3.24 15.83
N PHE A 229 -3.49 -3.19 15.93
CA PHE A 229 -4.33 -4.36 16.20
C PHE A 229 -4.69 -5.15 14.93
N LEU A 230 -5.10 -4.45 13.86
CA LEU A 230 -5.51 -5.05 12.59
C LEU A 230 -4.33 -5.31 11.65
N GLY A 231 -3.30 -4.47 11.73
CA GLY A 231 -2.11 -4.55 10.89
C GLY A 231 -1.14 -5.62 11.36
N THR A 232 -0.37 -6.16 10.42
CA THR A 232 0.75 -7.07 10.70
C THR A 232 1.91 -6.80 9.75
N ARG A 233 3.11 -6.71 10.31
CA ARG A 233 4.38 -6.68 9.55
C ARG A 233 4.99 -8.07 9.36
N ARG A 234 4.41 -9.09 9.99
CA ARG A 234 4.92 -10.46 9.98
C ARG A 234 4.21 -11.25 8.89
N LEU A 235 4.98 -12.00 8.11
CA LEU A 235 4.47 -12.82 7.01
C LEU A 235 3.51 -13.92 7.49
N GLN A 236 3.80 -14.57 8.63
CA GLN A 236 2.99 -15.67 9.14
C GLN A 236 1.52 -15.27 9.42
N PRO A 237 1.21 -14.20 10.17
CA PRO A 237 -0.16 -13.70 10.30
C PRO A 237 -0.80 -13.27 8.97
N GLN A 238 -0.03 -12.68 8.04
CA GLN A 238 -0.54 -12.31 6.72
C GLN A 238 -0.99 -13.54 5.92
N LEU A 239 -0.18 -14.60 5.91
CA LEU A 239 -0.53 -15.87 5.30
C LEU A 239 -1.71 -16.54 6.00
N GLN A 240 -1.83 -16.41 7.32
CA GLN A 240 -2.98 -16.95 8.06
C GLN A 240 -4.29 -16.28 7.67
N VAL A 241 -4.30 -14.95 7.57
CA VAL A 241 -5.46 -14.20 7.09
C VAL A 241 -5.77 -14.60 5.65
N LEU A 242 -4.77 -14.71 4.78
CA LEU A 242 -4.94 -15.15 3.40
C LEU A 242 -5.60 -16.54 3.32
N PHE A 243 -5.04 -17.55 3.99
CA PHE A 243 -5.61 -18.90 3.99
C PHE A 243 -7.02 -18.93 4.61
N PHE A 244 -7.24 -18.20 5.70
CA PHE A 244 -8.55 -18.13 6.33
C PHE A 244 -9.60 -17.52 5.40
N VAL A 245 -9.28 -16.40 4.74
CA VAL A 245 -10.16 -15.77 3.75
C VAL A 245 -10.39 -16.69 2.55
N THR A 246 -9.36 -17.38 2.04
CA THR A 246 -9.50 -18.34 0.94
C THR A 246 -10.39 -19.52 1.31
N ILE A 247 -10.26 -20.06 2.52
CA ILE A 247 -11.16 -21.13 3.02
C ILE A 247 -12.60 -20.61 3.08
N LEU A 248 -12.82 -19.43 3.67
CA LEU A 248 -14.16 -18.83 3.73
C LEU A 248 -14.75 -18.60 2.33
N ALA A 249 -13.94 -18.10 1.39
CA ALA A 249 -14.36 -17.90 0.00
C ALA A 249 -14.69 -19.24 -0.69
N ALA A 250 -13.92 -20.30 -0.43
CA ALA A 250 -14.18 -21.63 -0.96
C ALA A 250 -15.45 -22.29 -0.36
N LEU A 251 -15.83 -21.93 0.86
CA LEU A 251 -17.07 -22.40 1.47
C LEU A 251 -18.33 -21.77 0.85
N VAL A 252 -18.25 -20.57 0.28
CA VAL A 252 -19.41 -19.89 -0.34
C VAL A 252 -20.04 -20.71 -1.48
N PRO A 253 -19.31 -21.18 -2.52
CA PRO A 253 -19.89 -22.02 -3.56
C PRO A 253 -20.33 -23.38 -3.02
N LEU A 254 -19.60 -24.00 -2.08
CA LEU A 254 -20.03 -25.25 -1.44
C LEU A 254 -21.36 -25.10 -0.69
N TRP A 255 -21.60 -23.96 -0.05
CA TRP A 255 -22.83 -23.67 0.68
C TRP A 255 -24.01 -23.33 -0.25
N ARG A 256 -23.74 -22.63 -1.36
CA ARG A 256 -24.78 -22.17 -2.31
C ARG A 256 -25.23 -23.24 -3.30
N SER A 257 -24.49 -24.33 -3.43
CA SER A 257 -24.65 -25.24 -4.56
C SER A 257 -25.29 -26.56 -4.17
N ALA A 258 -26.02 -27.11 -5.13
CA ALA A 258 -26.31 -28.53 -5.26
C ALA A 258 -25.05 -29.33 -5.67
N LEU A 259 -23.81 -28.88 -5.35
CA LEU A 259 -22.55 -29.55 -5.72
C LEU A 259 -22.43 -30.96 -5.14
N LEU A 260 -23.24 -31.33 -4.14
CA LEU A 260 -23.36 -32.69 -3.61
C LEU A 260 -24.48 -33.50 -4.29
N SER A 261 -25.37 -32.86 -5.05
CA SER A 261 -26.56 -33.45 -5.65
C SER A 261 -26.38 -33.56 -7.16
N GLY A 262 -26.13 -34.78 -7.65
CA GLY A 262 -26.04 -35.09 -9.07
C GLY A 262 -25.19 -36.35 -9.30
N SER A 263 -25.28 -36.96 -10.48
CA SER A 263 -24.50 -38.14 -10.83
C SER A 263 -22.99 -37.88 -10.75
N THR A 264 -22.27 -38.80 -10.12
CA THR A 264 -20.80 -38.82 -10.08
C THR A 264 -20.28 -39.86 -11.07
N ILE A 265 -19.17 -39.54 -11.71
CA ILE A 265 -18.39 -40.50 -12.48
C ILE A 265 -17.48 -41.21 -11.49
N ALA A 266 -17.71 -42.50 -11.28
CA ALA A 266 -16.83 -43.34 -10.48
C ALA A 266 -15.67 -43.84 -11.35
N THR A 267 -14.44 -43.61 -10.90
CA THR A 267 -13.23 -44.23 -11.45
C THR A 267 -12.76 -45.34 -10.53
N ASP A 268 -12.30 -46.46 -11.09
CA ASP A 268 -11.80 -47.58 -10.30
C ASP A 268 -10.55 -47.19 -9.50
N PRO A 269 -10.50 -47.52 -8.19
CA PRO A 269 -9.36 -47.20 -7.36
C PRO A 269 -8.14 -48.05 -7.76
N SER A 270 -7.04 -47.41 -8.11
CA SER A 270 -5.76 -48.08 -8.39
C SER A 270 -4.85 -48.06 -7.17
N VAL A 271 -4.64 -49.23 -6.56
CA VAL A 271 -3.77 -49.39 -5.38
C VAL A 271 -2.34 -48.89 -5.64
N PRO A 272 -1.68 -49.17 -6.78
CA PRO A 272 -0.33 -48.66 -7.04
C PRO A 272 -0.26 -47.12 -7.11
N PHE A 273 -1.29 -46.49 -7.67
CA PHE A 273 -1.37 -45.03 -7.76
C PHE A 273 -1.61 -44.39 -6.38
N ALA A 274 -2.44 -45.02 -5.55
CA ALA A 274 -2.65 -44.60 -4.16
C ALA A 274 -1.35 -44.70 -3.34
N LEU A 275 -0.57 -45.78 -3.52
CA LEU A 275 0.73 -45.95 -2.89
C LEU A 275 1.74 -44.87 -3.35
N LEU A 276 1.78 -44.55 -4.65
CA LEU A 276 2.62 -43.48 -5.19
C LEU A 276 2.35 -42.14 -4.46
N TRP A 277 1.06 -41.77 -4.34
CA TRP A 277 0.64 -40.54 -3.65
C TRP A 277 0.84 -40.59 -2.14
N LEU A 278 0.69 -41.76 -1.51
CA LEU A 278 1.00 -41.94 -0.09
C LEU A 278 2.48 -41.63 0.19
N VAL A 279 3.40 -42.19 -0.61
CA VAL A 279 4.83 -41.91 -0.49
C VAL A 279 5.10 -40.41 -0.71
N GLY A 280 4.43 -39.79 -1.70
CA GLY A 280 4.56 -38.37 -1.98
C GLY A 280 4.10 -37.48 -0.83
N ALA A 281 2.94 -37.81 -0.25
CA ALA A 281 2.40 -37.11 0.92
C ALA A 281 3.31 -37.25 2.14
N VAL A 282 3.84 -38.46 2.41
CA VAL A 282 4.80 -38.69 3.50
C VAL A 282 6.07 -37.85 3.29
N CYS A 283 6.59 -37.78 2.06
CA CYS A 283 7.76 -36.96 1.74
C CYS A 283 7.48 -35.46 1.91
N ALA A 284 6.33 -34.97 1.44
CA ALA A 284 5.94 -33.55 1.58
C ALA A 284 5.75 -33.14 3.06
N VAL A 285 5.04 -33.95 3.85
CA VAL A 285 4.86 -33.73 5.29
C VAL A 285 6.19 -33.84 6.03
N GLY A 286 7.00 -34.84 5.69
CA GLY A 286 8.35 -35.02 6.24
C GLY A 286 9.25 -33.84 5.94
N SER A 287 9.20 -33.29 4.72
CA SER A 287 9.94 -32.09 4.32
C SER A 287 9.56 -30.90 5.20
N ALA A 288 8.26 -30.64 5.38
CA ALA A 288 7.78 -29.58 6.25
C ALA A 288 8.21 -29.75 7.72
N TYR A 289 8.21 -30.98 8.23
CA TYR A 289 8.62 -31.30 9.60
C TYR A 289 10.12 -31.02 9.83
N VAL A 290 10.99 -31.42 8.90
CA VAL A 290 12.45 -31.30 9.06
C VAL A 290 13.01 -29.96 8.57
N ALA A 291 12.26 -29.17 7.80
CA ALA A 291 12.72 -27.91 7.16
C ALA A 291 13.32 -26.89 8.13
N LYS A 292 12.89 -26.87 9.40
CA LYS A 292 13.40 -25.93 10.40
C LYS A 292 14.89 -26.12 10.70
N PHE A 293 15.31 -27.37 10.89
CA PHE A 293 16.67 -27.69 11.37
C PHE A 293 17.51 -28.44 10.32
N HIS A 294 16.88 -29.24 9.46
CA HIS A 294 17.55 -30.08 8.46
C HIS A 294 17.12 -29.69 7.04
N ARG A 295 17.44 -28.46 6.63
CA ARG A 295 17.05 -27.90 5.31
C ARG A 295 17.50 -28.76 4.12
N PHE A 296 18.68 -29.37 4.20
CA PHE A 296 19.16 -30.27 3.16
C PHE A 296 18.26 -31.52 3.02
N ALA A 297 17.92 -32.16 4.13
CA ALA A 297 16.99 -33.29 4.14
C ALA A 297 15.59 -32.87 3.67
N ALA A 298 15.12 -31.68 4.05
CA ALA A 298 13.85 -31.14 3.57
C ALA A 298 13.83 -30.96 2.05
N LEU A 299 14.91 -30.44 1.46
CA LEU A 299 15.02 -30.33 0.01
C LEU A 299 15.03 -31.70 -0.66
N LEU A 300 15.78 -32.67 -0.15
CA LEU A 300 15.78 -34.03 -0.70
C LEU A 300 14.38 -34.66 -0.68
N LEU A 301 13.66 -34.56 0.45
CA LEU A 301 12.29 -35.08 0.56
C LEU A 301 11.33 -34.34 -0.39
N MET A 302 11.52 -33.03 -0.58
CA MET A 302 10.74 -32.26 -1.55
C MET A 302 11.01 -32.72 -2.99
N SER A 303 12.27 -32.97 -3.35
CA SER A 303 12.64 -33.48 -4.67
C SER A 303 12.03 -34.86 -4.94
N VAL A 304 11.99 -35.75 -3.95
CA VAL A 304 11.28 -37.04 -4.07
C VAL A 304 9.79 -36.83 -4.32
N ALA A 305 9.14 -35.90 -3.62
CA ALA A 305 7.75 -35.56 -3.89
C ALA A 305 7.57 -35.02 -5.33
N GLY A 306 8.48 -34.17 -5.82
CA GLY A 306 8.49 -33.69 -7.21
C GLY A 306 8.64 -34.80 -8.26
N VAL A 307 9.49 -35.81 -7.99
CA VAL A 307 9.62 -37.00 -8.87
C VAL A 307 8.33 -37.82 -8.88
N LEU A 308 7.63 -37.95 -7.75
CA LEU A 308 6.35 -38.66 -7.69
C LEU A 308 5.24 -37.91 -8.45
N VAL A 309 5.28 -36.58 -8.47
CA VAL A 309 4.43 -35.76 -9.36
C VAL A 309 4.78 -36.00 -10.83
N CYS A 310 6.07 -36.07 -11.18
CA CYS A 310 6.50 -36.46 -12.53
C CYS A 310 5.96 -37.84 -12.94
N LEU A 311 6.05 -38.84 -12.06
CA LEU A 311 5.48 -40.17 -12.31
C LEU A 311 3.96 -40.14 -12.44
N THR A 312 3.27 -39.24 -11.72
CA THR A 312 1.84 -39.02 -11.89
C THR A 312 1.52 -38.48 -13.28
N PHE A 313 2.30 -37.53 -13.81
CA PHE A 313 2.12 -37.05 -15.19
C PHE A 313 2.36 -38.15 -16.22
N VAL A 314 3.36 -39.01 -16.04
CA VAL A 314 3.56 -40.18 -16.91
C VAL A 314 2.35 -41.12 -16.84
N TRP A 315 1.85 -41.40 -15.63
CA TRP A 315 0.68 -42.25 -15.41
C TRP A 315 -0.57 -41.70 -16.11
N LEU A 316 -0.75 -40.37 -16.08
CA LEU A 316 -1.84 -39.66 -16.73
C LEU A 316 -1.58 -39.37 -18.22
N SER A 317 -0.58 -40.01 -18.83
CA SER A 317 -0.23 -39.85 -20.25
C SER A 317 0.09 -38.40 -20.66
N ALA A 318 0.71 -37.63 -19.76
CA ALA A 318 1.16 -36.26 -19.97
C ALA A 318 2.71 -36.18 -20.04
N PRO A 319 3.34 -36.71 -21.11
CA PRO A 319 4.80 -36.82 -21.18
C PRO A 319 5.55 -35.48 -21.26
N ASP A 320 4.99 -34.44 -21.90
CA ASP A 320 5.57 -33.09 -21.93
C ASP A 320 5.63 -32.46 -20.53
N LEU A 321 4.56 -32.62 -19.74
CA LEU A 321 4.52 -32.15 -18.35
C LEU A 321 5.49 -32.95 -17.48
N ALA A 322 5.58 -34.26 -17.66
CA ALA A 322 6.53 -35.10 -16.93
C ALA A 322 7.97 -34.66 -17.19
N LEU A 323 8.33 -34.46 -18.46
CA LEU A 323 9.67 -34.06 -18.86
C LEU A 323 10.03 -32.67 -18.33
N THR A 324 9.12 -31.70 -18.46
CA THR A 324 9.35 -30.35 -17.94
C THR A 324 9.43 -30.34 -16.41
N GLN A 325 8.55 -31.06 -15.72
CA GLN A 325 8.59 -31.19 -14.26
C GLN A 325 9.92 -31.75 -13.78
N LEU A 326 10.42 -32.83 -14.39
CA LEU A 326 11.71 -33.43 -14.02
C LEU A 326 12.87 -32.46 -14.22
N LEU A 327 12.93 -31.79 -15.37
CA LEU A 327 14.00 -30.84 -15.67
C LEU A 327 13.97 -29.63 -14.74
N VAL A 328 12.78 -29.08 -14.47
CA VAL A 328 12.58 -27.98 -13.53
C VAL A 328 13.00 -28.41 -12.13
N GLU A 329 12.61 -29.61 -11.67
CA GLU A 329 12.96 -30.13 -10.35
C GLU A 329 14.49 -30.24 -10.17
N ILE A 330 15.20 -30.70 -11.20
CA ILE A 330 16.67 -30.75 -11.19
C ILE A 330 17.25 -29.34 -11.04
N VAL A 331 16.82 -28.39 -11.87
CA VAL A 331 17.33 -27.02 -11.83
C VAL A 331 17.01 -26.33 -10.51
N THR A 332 15.77 -26.37 -10.04
CA THR A 332 15.35 -25.73 -8.80
C THR A 332 16.08 -26.35 -7.61
N THR A 333 16.22 -27.67 -7.56
CA THR A 333 16.96 -28.37 -6.50
C THR A 333 18.41 -27.89 -6.46
N VAL A 334 19.10 -27.83 -7.60
CA VAL A 334 20.49 -27.36 -7.65
C VAL A 334 20.60 -25.88 -7.23
N LEU A 335 19.72 -25.01 -7.74
CA LEU A 335 19.72 -23.59 -7.39
C LEU A 335 19.42 -23.36 -5.89
N LEU A 336 18.47 -24.10 -5.32
CA LEU A 336 18.14 -24.05 -3.89
C LEU A 336 19.29 -24.59 -3.03
N LEU A 337 19.95 -25.67 -3.44
CA LEU A 337 21.13 -26.21 -2.76
C LEU A 337 22.30 -25.22 -2.75
N LEU A 338 22.55 -24.55 -3.89
CA LEU A 338 23.51 -23.44 -3.95
C LEU A 338 23.11 -22.32 -2.99
N GLY A 339 21.82 -21.98 -2.97
CA GLY A 339 21.18 -21.01 -2.07
C GLY A 339 21.38 -21.29 -0.58
N LEU A 340 21.21 -22.56 -0.18
CA LEU A 340 21.25 -22.98 1.22
C LEU A 340 22.55 -22.64 1.92
N ARG A 341 23.67 -22.60 1.19
CA ARG A 341 24.98 -22.27 1.74
C ARG A 341 25.01 -20.91 2.44
N TRP A 342 24.23 -19.95 1.98
CA TRP A 342 24.23 -18.59 2.51
C TRP A 342 23.26 -18.38 3.67
N LEU A 343 22.47 -19.40 4.03
CA LEU A 343 21.58 -19.30 5.17
C LEU A 343 22.33 -19.65 6.46
N PRO A 344 22.14 -18.87 7.54
CA PRO A 344 22.77 -19.17 8.82
C PRO A 344 22.29 -20.53 9.35
N ALA A 345 23.20 -21.25 10.01
CA ALA A 345 22.86 -22.44 10.77
C ALA A 345 21.97 -22.02 11.95
N GLN A 346 20.79 -22.64 12.06
CA GLN A 346 19.91 -22.37 13.20
C GLN A 346 20.30 -23.29 14.35
N PHE A 347 20.97 -22.73 15.36
CA PHE A 347 21.12 -23.41 16.65
C PHE A 347 19.76 -23.42 17.37
N PRO A 348 19.42 -24.49 18.12
CA PRO A 348 18.24 -24.51 18.97
C PRO A 348 18.34 -23.37 19.99
N HIS A 349 17.70 -22.24 19.71
CA HIS A 349 17.69 -21.10 20.62
C HIS A 349 16.64 -21.32 21.71
N VAL A 350 17.04 -21.16 22.97
CA VAL A 350 16.15 -21.25 24.13
C VAL A 350 15.11 -20.11 24.04
N PRO A 351 13.79 -20.39 24.01
CA PRO A 351 12.78 -19.35 23.83
C PRO A 351 12.78 -18.34 24.99
N LYS A 352 12.74 -17.03 24.69
CA LYS A 352 12.39 -15.99 25.66
C LYS A 352 10.90 -16.10 26.04
N ALA A 353 10.62 -15.98 27.33
CA ALA A 353 9.38 -16.35 28.04
C ALA A 353 8.08 -15.56 27.69
N VAL A 354 8.04 -14.76 26.62
CA VAL A 354 6.92 -13.80 26.37
C VAL A 354 6.08 -14.15 25.13
N ALA A 355 6.38 -15.24 24.44
CA ALA A 355 5.56 -15.68 23.30
C ALA A 355 4.40 -16.57 23.77
N PRO A 356 3.21 -16.54 23.13
CA PRO A 356 2.12 -17.48 23.46
C PRO A 356 2.62 -18.93 23.45
N SER A 357 1.94 -19.83 24.17
CA SER A 357 2.36 -21.24 24.25
C SER A 357 2.68 -21.76 22.83
N PRO A 358 3.92 -22.24 22.58
CA PRO A 358 4.33 -22.69 21.25
C PRO A 358 3.38 -23.78 20.73
N HIS A 359 2.79 -24.57 21.62
CA HIS A 359 1.79 -25.57 21.30
C HIS A 359 0.53 -24.99 20.68
N LEU A 360 -0.04 -23.91 21.23
CA LEU A 360 -1.27 -23.31 20.70
C LEU A 360 -1.06 -22.73 19.29
N ARG A 361 0.10 -22.10 19.06
CA ARG A 361 0.46 -21.62 17.72
C ARG A 361 0.58 -22.76 16.72
N HIS A 362 1.32 -23.81 17.06
CA HIS A 362 1.48 -24.96 16.18
C HIS A 362 0.15 -25.67 15.92
N MET A 363 -0.70 -25.82 16.94
CA MET A 363 -2.01 -26.45 16.80
C MET A 363 -2.94 -25.64 15.89
N ARG A 364 -2.96 -24.31 16.03
CA ARG A 364 -3.71 -23.43 15.12
C ARG A 364 -3.20 -23.54 13.68
N ASP A 365 -1.88 -23.49 13.50
CA ASP A 365 -1.28 -23.52 12.17
C ASP A 365 -1.49 -24.90 11.50
N LEU A 366 -1.47 -25.99 12.28
CA LEU A 366 -1.84 -27.33 11.85
C LEU A 366 -3.32 -27.42 11.48
N ALA A 367 -4.22 -26.88 12.32
CA ALA A 367 -5.65 -26.87 12.04
C ALA A 367 -5.98 -26.09 10.76
N LEU A 368 -5.33 -24.96 10.51
CA LEU A 368 -5.45 -24.19 9.27
C LEU A 368 -4.91 -24.96 8.06
N ALA A 369 -3.77 -25.65 8.20
CA ALA A 369 -3.21 -26.46 7.11
C ALA A 369 -4.11 -27.64 6.75
N ILE A 370 -4.66 -28.35 7.74
CA ILE A 370 -5.59 -29.46 7.53
C ILE A 370 -6.89 -28.96 6.90
N SER A 371 -7.48 -27.87 7.41
CA SER A 371 -8.74 -27.35 6.85
C SER A 371 -8.57 -26.81 5.44
N ALA A 372 -7.49 -26.09 5.15
CA ALA A 372 -7.17 -25.63 3.79
C ALA A 372 -6.95 -26.81 2.83
N GLY A 373 -6.12 -27.78 3.23
CA GLY A 373 -5.78 -28.95 2.41
C GLY A 373 -6.99 -29.85 2.15
N ALA A 374 -7.77 -30.16 3.19
CA ALA A 374 -8.99 -30.96 3.07
C ALA A 374 -10.06 -30.24 2.25
N GLY A 375 -10.22 -28.92 2.43
CA GLY A 375 -11.16 -28.12 1.64
C GLY A 375 -10.81 -28.10 0.16
N LEU A 376 -9.52 -27.92 -0.18
CA LEU A 376 -9.05 -27.98 -1.56
C LEU A 376 -9.22 -29.38 -2.16
N ALA A 377 -8.87 -30.43 -1.40
CA ALA A 377 -9.02 -31.81 -1.83
C ALA A 377 -10.49 -32.17 -2.09
N LEU A 378 -11.41 -31.76 -1.20
CA LEU A 378 -12.84 -31.96 -1.37
C LEU A 378 -13.36 -31.22 -2.61
N THR A 379 -12.94 -29.97 -2.81
CA THR A 379 -13.33 -29.17 -3.98
C THR A 379 -12.85 -29.82 -5.28
N ALA A 380 -11.58 -30.25 -5.33
CA ALA A 380 -11.02 -30.97 -6.47
C ALA A 380 -11.77 -32.28 -6.73
N TYR A 381 -12.05 -33.07 -5.70
CA TYR A 381 -12.80 -34.32 -5.79
C TYR A 381 -14.20 -34.10 -6.38
N VAL A 382 -14.94 -33.11 -5.85
CA VAL A 382 -16.28 -32.78 -6.32
C VAL A 382 -16.27 -32.30 -7.78
N ILE A 383 -15.29 -31.49 -8.19
CA ILE A 383 -15.21 -31.01 -9.57
C ILE A 383 -14.82 -32.14 -10.53
N MET A 384 -13.82 -32.95 -10.17
CA MET A 384 -13.28 -34.00 -11.06
C MET A 384 -14.21 -35.21 -11.22
N THR A 385 -15.18 -35.40 -10.32
CA THR A 385 -16.17 -36.49 -10.42
C THR A 385 -17.43 -36.09 -11.21
N ARG A 386 -17.45 -34.90 -11.82
CA ARG A 386 -18.58 -34.41 -12.62
C ARG A 386 -18.38 -34.66 -14.11
N PRO A 387 -19.45 -34.96 -14.87
CA PRO A 387 -19.37 -35.04 -16.33
C PRO A 387 -19.00 -33.68 -16.92
N LEU A 388 -18.11 -33.69 -17.91
CA LEU A 388 -17.72 -32.54 -18.72
C LEU A 388 -18.63 -32.48 -19.95
N GLU A 389 -19.69 -31.67 -19.91
CA GLU A 389 -20.66 -31.58 -21.01
C GLU A 389 -20.15 -30.71 -22.18
N ASP A 390 -19.43 -29.61 -21.90
CA ASP A 390 -18.92 -28.68 -22.91
C ASP A 390 -17.40 -28.46 -22.78
N SER A 391 -16.60 -29.30 -23.44
CA SER A 391 -15.13 -29.19 -23.39
C SER A 391 -14.51 -28.81 -24.74
N VAL A 392 -13.63 -27.81 -24.73
CA VAL A 392 -12.79 -27.41 -25.87
C VAL A 392 -11.69 -28.44 -26.20
N ALA A 393 -11.46 -29.44 -25.33
CA ALA A 393 -10.40 -30.43 -25.51
C ALA A 393 -10.53 -31.19 -26.84
N ARG A 394 -11.76 -31.55 -27.23
CA ARG A 394 -12.02 -32.25 -28.49
C ARG A 394 -11.61 -31.40 -29.70
N ALA A 395 -11.94 -30.11 -29.68
CA ALA A 395 -11.55 -29.18 -30.74
C ALA A 395 -10.03 -29.07 -30.88
N PHE A 396 -9.29 -29.02 -29.77
CA PHE A 396 -7.83 -29.00 -29.83
C PHE A 396 -7.24 -30.28 -30.43
N VAL A 397 -7.75 -31.45 -30.05
CA VAL A 397 -7.27 -32.74 -30.61
C VAL A 397 -7.56 -32.83 -32.11
N GLU A 398 -8.75 -32.44 -32.55
CA GLU A 398 -9.16 -32.51 -33.96
C GLU A 398 -8.43 -31.49 -34.85
N LYS A 399 -8.12 -30.30 -34.32
CA LYS A 399 -7.54 -29.19 -35.09
C LYS A 399 -6.01 -29.08 -35.03
N SER A 400 -5.35 -29.74 -34.08
CA SER A 400 -3.89 -29.57 -33.87
C SER A 400 -3.05 -29.86 -35.11
N TYR A 401 -3.38 -30.93 -35.85
CA TYR A 401 -2.64 -31.26 -37.07
C TYR A 401 -3.11 -30.47 -38.29
N SER A 402 -4.43 -30.29 -38.46
CA SER A 402 -5.00 -29.65 -39.64
C SER A 402 -4.80 -28.14 -39.67
N GLU A 403 -4.87 -27.45 -38.52
CA GLU A 403 -4.70 -26.01 -38.41
C GLU A 403 -3.30 -25.62 -37.88
N GLY A 404 -2.75 -26.35 -36.90
CA GLY A 404 -1.44 -26.06 -36.29
C GLY A 404 -0.25 -26.85 -36.86
N GLY A 405 -0.51 -27.82 -37.75
CA GLY A 405 0.51 -28.59 -38.46
C GLY A 405 1.29 -29.62 -37.63
N GLY A 406 1.00 -29.77 -36.33
CA GLY A 406 1.79 -30.59 -35.40
C GLY A 406 1.02 -31.76 -34.83
N ARG A 407 1.72 -32.88 -34.57
CA ARG A 407 1.13 -34.05 -33.90
C ARG A 407 1.17 -33.96 -32.38
N ASN A 408 2.06 -33.14 -31.83
CA ASN A 408 2.10 -32.87 -30.39
C ASN A 408 1.04 -31.83 -30.02
N VAL A 409 -0.15 -32.29 -29.63
CA VAL A 409 -1.28 -31.43 -29.23
C VAL A 409 -0.89 -30.43 -28.14
N VAL A 410 -0.09 -30.83 -27.16
CA VAL A 410 0.33 -29.94 -26.06
C VAL A 410 1.21 -28.82 -26.59
N ASN A 411 2.24 -29.15 -27.38
CA ASN A 411 3.13 -28.12 -27.93
C ASN A 411 2.36 -27.18 -28.86
N VAL A 412 1.50 -27.70 -29.75
CA VAL A 412 0.68 -26.88 -30.65
C VAL A 412 -0.23 -25.93 -29.86
N ILE A 413 -0.86 -26.39 -28.76
CA ILE A 413 -1.64 -25.49 -27.89
C ILE A 413 -0.76 -24.37 -27.33
N LEU A 414 0.45 -24.70 -26.84
CA LEU A 414 1.32 -23.72 -26.19
C LEU A 414 1.92 -22.71 -27.17
N VAL A 415 2.28 -23.12 -28.39
CA VAL A 415 3.02 -22.26 -29.32
C VAL A 415 2.15 -21.62 -30.41
N ASP A 416 0.94 -22.14 -30.63
CA ASP A 416 0.02 -21.68 -31.67
C ASP A 416 -1.32 -21.22 -31.05
N PHE A 417 -2.22 -22.14 -30.70
CA PHE A 417 -3.58 -21.79 -30.25
C PHE A 417 -3.61 -20.86 -29.03
N ARG A 418 -2.67 -21.04 -28.09
CA ARG A 418 -2.50 -20.23 -26.88
C ARG A 418 -1.08 -19.70 -26.76
N GLY A 419 -0.44 -19.39 -27.90
CA GLY A 419 0.90 -18.77 -27.98
C GLY A 419 1.06 -17.52 -27.12
N PHE A 420 -0.02 -16.76 -26.94
CA PHE A 420 -0.02 -15.55 -26.12
C PHE A 420 0.27 -15.83 -24.64
N ASP A 421 -0.24 -16.95 -24.09
CA ASP A 421 0.02 -17.36 -22.72
C ASP A 421 1.50 -17.69 -22.53
N THR A 422 2.09 -18.48 -23.45
CA THR A 422 3.51 -18.82 -23.42
C THR A 422 4.40 -17.59 -23.58
N MET A 423 4.02 -16.60 -24.41
CA MET A 423 4.71 -15.32 -24.48
C MET A 423 4.68 -14.57 -23.13
N GLY A 424 3.55 -14.61 -22.44
CA GLY A 424 3.40 -14.06 -21.09
C GLY A 424 4.30 -14.77 -20.07
N GLU A 425 4.30 -16.11 -20.07
CA GLU A 425 5.11 -16.95 -19.18
C GLU A 425 6.61 -16.68 -19.35
N ILE A 426 7.13 -16.64 -20.58
CA ILE A 426 8.56 -16.35 -20.81
C ILE A 426 8.90 -14.92 -20.41
N THR A 427 7.97 -13.97 -20.57
CA THR A 427 8.17 -12.60 -20.10
C THR A 427 8.30 -12.56 -18.58
N VAL A 428 7.41 -13.25 -17.86
CA VAL A 428 7.49 -13.39 -16.40
C VAL A 428 8.79 -14.04 -15.97
N LEU A 429 9.23 -15.12 -16.64
CA LEU A 429 10.49 -15.78 -16.37
C LEU A 429 11.69 -14.82 -16.53
N GLY A 430 11.67 -13.98 -17.56
CA GLY A 430 12.68 -12.97 -17.78
C GLY A 430 12.71 -11.90 -16.67
N VAL A 431 11.52 -11.41 -16.27
CA VAL A 431 11.38 -10.45 -15.16
C VAL A 431 11.90 -11.05 -13.85
N VAL A 432 11.58 -12.31 -13.56
CA VAL A 432 12.05 -13.03 -12.37
C VAL A 432 13.58 -13.12 -12.38
N ALA A 433 14.19 -13.52 -13.51
CA ALA A 433 15.65 -13.63 -13.59
C ALA A 433 16.37 -12.28 -13.39
N LEU A 434 15.85 -11.19 -13.99
CA LEU A 434 16.38 -9.84 -13.77
C LEU A 434 16.21 -9.39 -12.32
N THR A 435 15.07 -9.71 -11.69
CA THR A 435 14.80 -9.38 -10.29
C THR A 435 15.75 -10.13 -9.35
N VAL A 436 15.93 -11.44 -9.57
CA VAL A 436 16.89 -12.27 -8.82
C VAL A 436 18.30 -11.71 -8.96
N TYR A 437 18.73 -11.37 -10.18
CA TYR A 437 20.03 -10.73 -10.41
C TYR A 437 20.16 -9.39 -9.66
N ALA A 438 19.14 -8.53 -9.72
CA ALA A 438 19.15 -7.23 -9.05
C ALA A 438 19.22 -7.35 -7.51
N LEU A 439 18.45 -8.29 -6.93
CA LEU A 439 18.45 -8.58 -5.50
C LEU A 439 19.80 -9.15 -5.05
N LEU A 440 20.33 -10.14 -5.78
CA LEU A 440 21.60 -10.78 -5.43
C LEU A 440 22.79 -9.85 -5.65
N ARG A 441 22.76 -8.95 -6.63
CA ARG A 441 23.87 -8.00 -6.88
C ARG A 441 24.24 -7.18 -5.65
N ARG A 442 23.26 -6.85 -4.80
CA ARG A 442 23.43 -6.08 -3.55
C ARG A 442 23.33 -6.94 -2.27
N PHE A 443 23.17 -8.25 -2.41
CA PHE A 443 23.08 -9.16 -1.28
C PHE A 443 24.39 -9.18 -0.47
N ARG A 444 24.28 -9.16 0.86
CA ARG A 444 25.40 -9.33 1.79
C ARG A 444 25.12 -10.58 2.63
N PRO A 445 25.92 -11.65 2.50
CA PRO A 445 25.73 -12.87 3.30
C PRO A 445 25.84 -12.58 4.79
N ALA A 446 25.15 -13.36 5.61
CA ALA A 446 25.29 -13.28 7.07
C ALA A 446 26.76 -13.58 7.47
N PRO A 447 27.34 -12.88 8.47
CA PRO A 447 28.74 -13.07 8.88
C PRO A 447 29.13 -14.53 9.11
N ASP A 448 28.24 -15.29 9.74
CA ASP A 448 28.44 -16.71 10.08
C ASP A 448 28.53 -17.62 8.83
N SER A 449 27.99 -17.18 7.69
CA SER A 449 28.01 -17.92 6.41
C SER A 449 29.23 -17.59 5.54
N ILE A 450 30.05 -16.61 5.94
CA ILE A 450 31.24 -16.17 5.19
C ILE A 450 32.43 -17.12 5.44
N ALA A 451 32.54 -17.67 6.65
CA ALA A 451 33.60 -18.58 7.03
C ALA A 451 33.53 -19.90 6.24
N ARG A 452 34.68 -20.55 6.06
CA ARG A 452 34.73 -21.88 5.40
C ARG A 452 33.99 -22.90 6.28
N PRO A 453 33.21 -23.83 5.69
CA PRO A 453 32.64 -24.94 6.43
C PRO A 453 33.72 -25.70 7.20
N GLN A 454 33.43 -26.13 8.43
CA GLN A 454 34.36 -26.89 9.27
C GLN A 454 34.93 -28.11 8.53
N GLN A 455 34.12 -28.78 7.70
CA GLN A 455 34.55 -29.92 6.90
C GLN A 455 35.67 -29.56 5.89
N GLN A 456 35.57 -28.42 5.20
CA GLN A 456 36.62 -27.94 4.30
C GLN A 456 37.88 -27.49 5.06
N ALA A 457 37.72 -26.90 6.25
CA ALA A 457 38.85 -26.52 7.10
C ALA A 457 39.62 -27.76 7.62
N LEU A 458 38.90 -28.78 8.06
CA LEU A 458 39.47 -30.07 8.50
C LEU A 458 40.17 -30.80 7.35
N GLN A 459 39.61 -30.78 6.13
CA GLN A 459 40.23 -31.36 4.94
C GLN A 459 41.55 -30.66 4.58
N GLN A 460 41.57 -29.33 4.55
CA GLN A 460 42.80 -28.58 4.28
C GLN A 460 43.87 -28.78 5.35
N ALA A 461 43.45 -28.91 6.61
CA ALA A 461 44.36 -29.24 7.70
C ALA A 461 44.96 -30.65 7.54
N LYS A 462 44.20 -31.62 7.01
CA LYS A 462 44.69 -32.97 6.67
C LYS A 462 45.63 -32.96 5.45
N ALA A 463 45.26 -32.26 4.37
CA ALA A 463 46.05 -32.16 3.14
C ALA A 463 47.41 -31.46 3.33
N ARG A 464 47.53 -30.58 4.34
CA ARG A 464 48.79 -29.91 4.70
C ARG A 464 49.76 -30.77 5.51
N ARG A 465 49.37 -31.97 5.96
CA ARG A 465 50.26 -32.86 6.71
C ARG A 465 51.22 -33.59 5.75
N PRO A 466 52.55 -33.51 5.93
CA PRO A 466 53.50 -34.26 5.11
C PRO A 466 53.30 -35.77 5.33
N GLY A 467 53.09 -36.53 4.26
CA GLY A 467 52.85 -37.99 4.30
C GLY A 467 51.38 -38.43 4.19
N GLY A 468 50.43 -37.50 4.09
CA GLY A 468 49.03 -37.85 3.77
C GLY A 468 48.92 -38.30 2.31
N GLY A 469 48.75 -39.60 2.06
CA GLY A 469 48.40 -40.12 0.73
C GLY A 469 47.20 -39.36 0.17
N GLY A 470 47.24 -39.06 -1.14
CA GLY A 470 46.26 -38.19 -1.82
C GLY A 470 44.84 -38.49 -1.37
N ASP A 471 44.13 -37.45 -0.91
CA ASP A 471 42.83 -37.59 -0.26
C ASP A 471 41.88 -38.34 -1.20
N PRO A 472 41.33 -39.52 -0.84
CA PRO A 472 40.41 -40.28 -1.69
C PRO A 472 39.23 -39.44 -2.19
N LEU A 473 38.84 -38.41 -1.41
CA LEU A 473 37.80 -37.45 -1.75
C LEU A 473 38.23 -36.44 -2.83
N GLU A 474 39.50 -36.05 -2.89
CA GLU A 474 40.04 -35.18 -3.94
C GLU A 474 40.02 -35.90 -5.29
N ASN A 475 40.39 -37.19 -5.29
CA ASN A 475 40.26 -38.07 -6.46
C ASN A 475 38.77 -38.30 -6.82
N LEU A 476 37.88 -38.49 -5.85
CA LEU A 476 36.45 -38.66 -6.09
C LEU A 476 35.81 -37.39 -6.69
N MET A 477 36.20 -36.21 -6.20
CA MET A 477 35.74 -34.92 -6.75
C MET A 477 36.32 -34.67 -8.14
N TYR A 478 37.55 -35.09 -8.40
CA TYR A 478 38.14 -35.03 -9.74
C TYR A 478 37.38 -35.92 -10.74
N VAL A 479 37.11 -37.18 -10.39
CA VAL A 479 36.32 -38.11 -11.22
C VAL A 479 34.91 -37.57 -11.45
N THR A 480 34.26 -37.07 -10.40
CA THR A 480 32.92 -36.47 -10.51
C THR A 480 32.91 -35.25 -11.43
N GLY A 481 33.89 -34.35 -11.29
CA GLY A 481 34.05 -33.19 -12.16
C GLY A 481 34.33 -33.58 -13.62
N LEU A 482 35.13 -34.63 -13.85
CA LEU A 482 35.40 -35.17 -15.18
C LEU A 482 34.11 -35.71 -15.83
N ILE A 483 33.33 -36.51 -15.11
CA ILE A 483 32.04 -37.03 -15.60
C ILE A 483 31.10 -35.88 -15.96
N MET A 484 30.95 -34.88 -15.08
CA MET A 484 30.12 -33.70 -15.35
C MET A 484 30.56 -32.95 -16.61
N HIS A 485 31.87 -32.84 -16.85
CA HIS A 485 32.41 -32.21 -18.05
C HIS A 485 32.11 -33.02 -19.31
N TRP A 486 32.23 -34.34 -19.24
CA TRP A 486 31.98 -35.25 -20.37
C TRP A 486 30.50 -35.34 -20.74
N VAL A 487 29.60 -35.22 -19.76
CA VAL A 487 28.15 -35.28 -19.98
C VAL A 487 27.60 -34.01 -20.65
N PHE A 488 28.31 -32.88 -20.57
CA PHE A 488 27.89 -31.60 -21.16
C PHE A 488 27.48 -31.65 -22.64
N PRO A 489 28.31 -32.16 -23.58
CA PRO A 489 27.92 -32.26 -24.99
C PRO A 489 26.71 -33.17 -25.20
N PHE A 490 26.54 -34.23 -24.38
CA PHE A 490 25.38 -35.12 -24.47
C PHE A 490 24.10 -34.43 -24.03
N ILE A 491 24.12 -33.66 -22.93
CA ILE A 491 22.94 -32.88 -22.52
C ILE A 491 22.65 -31.76 -23.52
N GLY A 492 23.68 -31.13 -24.09
CA GLY A 492 23.51 -30.16 -25.17
C GLY A 492 22.84 -30.78 -26.40
N ALA A 493 23.28 -31.97 -26.82
CA ALA A 493 22.66 -32.72 -27.91
C ALA A 493 21.23 -33.16 -27.56
N LEU A 494 20.97 -33.58 -26.33
CA LEU A 494 19.62 -33.87 -25.83
C LEU A 494 18.72 -32.63 -25.91
N GLY A 495 19.21 -31.46 -25.51
CA GLY A 495 18.49 -30.20 -25.63
C GLY A 495 18.14 -29.87 -27.08
N ALA A 496 19.09 -29.99 -28.01
CA ALA A 496 18.83 -29.80 -29.43
C ALA A 496 17.81 -30.83 -29.98
N TYR A 497 17.90 -32.09 -29.53
CA TYR A 497 16.96 -33.13 -29.90
C TYR A 497 15.54 -32.84 -29.41
N LEU A 498 15.38 -32.40 -28.15
CA LEU A 498 14.09 -32.00 -27.57
C LEU A 498 13.49 -30.79 -28.28
N PHE A 499 14.32 -29.85 -28.71
CA PHE A 499 13.90 -28.68 -29.48
C PHE A 499 13.34 -29.09 -30.84
N LEU A 500 14.12 -29.84 -31.63
CA LEU A 500 13.77 -30.18 -33.01
C LEU A 500 12.54 -31.09 -33.12
N ARG A 501 12.28 -31.94 -32.13
CA ARG A 501 11.16 -32.88 -32.16
C ARG A 501 9.87 -32.33 -31.56
N GLY A 502 9.89 -31.16 -30.92
CA GLY A 502 8.82 -30.67 -30.05
C GLY A 502 7.45 -30.54 -30.72
N HIS A 503 7.44 -30.28 -32.03
CA HIS A 503 6.21 -30.11 -32.82
C HIS A 503 5.43 -31.42 -33.03
N ASP A 504 6.11 -32.57 -32.99
CA ASP A 504 5.50 -33.89 -33.24
C ASP A 504 5.59 -34.86 -32.08
N ARG A 505 6.51 -34.64 -31.14
CA ARG A 505 6.77 -35.52 -29.99
C ARG A 505 7.06 -34.70 -28.74
N PRO A 506 6.99 -35.33 -27.55
CA PRO A 506 7.21 -34.61 -26.30
C PRO A 506 8.55 -33.87 -26.29
N GLY A 507 8.53 -32.57 -25.96
CA GLY A 507 9.68 -31.67 -26.14
C GLY A 507 9.28 -30.20 -26.24
N GLY A 508 9.97 -29.42 -27.08
CA GLY A 508 9.68 -28.01 -27.34
C GLY A 508 10.74 -27.04 -26.80
N GLY A 509 10.53 -25.75 -27.05
CA GLY A 509 11.50 -24.68 -26.73
C GLY A 509 11.85 -24.60 -25.25
N PHE A 510 10.84 -24.72 -24.37
CA PHE A 510 11.02 -24.60 -22.92
C PHE A 510 11.84 -25.75 -22.34
N ALA A 511 11.42 -26.99 -22.60
CA ALA A 511 12.12 -28.21 -22.16
C ALA A 511 13.57 -28.26 -22.64
N ALA A 512 13.80 -27.97 -23.91
CA ALA A 512 15.14 -27.87 -24.48
C ALA A 512 15.99 -26.80 -23.78
N GLY A 513 15.39 -25.64 -23.48
CA GLY A 513 16.08 -24.55 -22.81
C GLY A 513 16.53 -24.91 -21.39
N ILE A 514 15.68 -25.62 -20.63
CA ILE A 514 16.06 -26.11 -19.30
C ILE A 514 17.15 -27.18 -19.41
N ALA A 515 17.05 -28.13 -20.34
CA ALA A 515 18.07 -29.15 -20.54
C ALA A 515 19.45 -28.52 -20.81
N VAL A 516 19.52 -27.55 -21.73
CA VAL A 516 20.76 -26.81 -22.01
C VAL A 516 21.23 -26.01 -20.80
N SER A 517 20.30 -25.44 -20.02
CA SER A 517 20.64 -24.76 -18.76
C SER A 517 21.26 -25.71 -17.73
N ILE A 518 20.77 -26.96 -17.62
CA ILE A 518 21.37 -27.99 -16.77
C ILE A 518 22.81 -28.28 -17.22
N ALA A 519 23.06 -28.35 -18.53
CA ALA A 519 24.41 -28.52 -19.06
C ALA A 519 25.34 -27.39 -18.56
N PHE A 520 24.92 -26.13 -18.64
CA PHE A 520 25.67 -25.01 -18.09
C PHE A 520 25.85 -25.12 -16.57
N ILE A 521 24.79 -25.42 -15.82
CA ILE A 521 24.83 -25.61 -14.36
C ILE A 521 25.89 -26.63 -13.97
N LEU A 522 25.94 -27.79 -14.64
CA LEU A 522 26.95 -28.82 -14.38
C LEU A 522 28.37 -28.31 -14.63
N GLN A 523 28.61 -27.48 -15.65
CA GLN A 523 29.93 -26.89 -15.89
C GLN A 523 30.34 -25.90 -14.78
N TYR A 524 29.40 -25.09 -14.31
CA TYR A 524 29.62 -24.19 -13.16
C TYR A 524 29.85 -24.94 -11.84
N MET A 525 29.33 -26.17 -11.71
CA MET A 525 29.56 -27.03 -10.54
C MET A 525 30.88 -27.80 -10.63
N ALA A 526 31.23 -28.29 -11.82
CA ALA A 526 32.41 -29.13 -12.06
C ALA A 526 33.72 -28.34 -12.04
N THR A 527 33.67 -27.07 -12.44
CA THR A 527 34.87 -26.23 -12.61
C THR A 527 34.74 -24.89 -11.89
N SER A 528 35.81 -24.09 -11.89
CA SER A 528 35.74 -22.75 -11.30
C SER A 528 34.89 -21.82 -12.18
N THR A 529 34.09 -20.96 -11.55
CA THR A 529 33.28 -19.96 -12.26
C THR A 529 34.05 -19.14 -13.29
N ARG A 530 35.32 -18.78 -12.98
CA ARG A 530 36.20 -18.04 -13.91
C ARG A 530 36.54 -18.87 -15.14
N TRP A 531 36.88 -20.14 -14.95
CA TRP A 531 37.19 -21.06 -16.04
C TRP A 531 36.05 -21.14 -17.06
N VAL A 532 34.81 -21.19 -16.57
CA VAL A 532 33.60 -21.23 -17.41
C VAL A 532 33.43 -19.92 -18.17
N GLU A 533 33.53 -18.77 -17.50
CA GLU A 533 33.33 -17.46 -18.14
C GLU A 533 34.45 -17.08 -19.12
N ASP A 534 35.68 -17.55 -18.89
CA ASP A 534 36.82 -17.31 -19.78
C ASP A 534 36.75 -18.17 -21.06
N ARG A 535 36.15 -19.37 -21.00
CA ARG A 535 36.09 -20.32 -22.12
C ARG A 535 34.74 -20.38 -22.83
N LEU A 536 33.64 -20.19 -22.10
CA LEU A 536 32.29 -20.14 -22.65
C LEU A 536 31.81 -18.69 -22.69
N ARG A 537 31.56 -18.18 -23.90
CA ARG A 537 31.02 -16.84 -24.11
C ARG A 537 29.52 -16.80 -23.79
N ILE A 538 29.20 -16.77 -22.51
CA ILE A 538 27.82 -16.74 -22.03
C ILE A 538 27.37 -15.29 -21.91
N ARG A 539 26.27 -14.92 -22.59
CA ARG A 539 25.69 -13.58 -22.53
C ARG A 539 24.20 -13.65 -22.18
N PRO A 540 23.86 -13.97 -20.91
CA PRO A 540 22.51 -14.34 -20.52
C PRO A 540 21.47 -13.25 -20.82
N VAL A 541 21.82 -11.99 -20.55
CA VAL A 541 20.94 -10.82 -20.80
C VAL A 541 20.68 -10.63 -22.30
N GLN A 542 21.69 -10.87 -23.15
CA GLN A 542 21.50 -10.80 -24.60
C GLN A 542 20.59 -11.92 -25.07
N TRP A 543 20.79 -13.16 -24.59
CA TRP A 543 19.94 -14.30 -24.94
C TRP A 543 18.48 -14.09 -24.54
N MET A 544 18.23 -13.54 -23.34
CA MET A 544 16.89 -13.15 -22.90
C MET A 544 16.26 -12.10 -23.80
N GLY A 545 16.99 -11.02 -24.09
CA GLY A 545 16.51 -9.93 -24.95
C GLY A 545 16.22 -10.42 -26.37
N THR A 546 17.12 -11.21 -26.96
CA THR A 546 16.91 -11.81 -28.28
C THR A 546 15.77 -12.80 -28.27
N GLY A 547 15.62 -13.61 -27.22
CA GLY A 547 14.54 -14.59 -27.11
C GLY A 547 13.17 -13.94 -27.09
N LEU A 548 13.01 -12.90 -26.27
CA LEU A 548 11.77 -12.11 -26.23
C LEU A 548 11.51 -11.39 -27.56
N LEU A 549 12.56 -10.85 -28.19
CA LEU A 549 12.46 -10.21 -29.50
C LEU A 549 12.00 -11.22 -30.56
N TYR A 550 12.55 -12.44 -30.59
CA TYR A 550 12.11 -13.51 -31.49
C TYR A 550 10.63 -13.86 -31.26
N ALA A 551 10.19 -14.02 -30.02
CA ALA A 551 8.80 -14.35 -29.72
C ALA A 551 7.84 -13.25 -30.22
N VAL A 552 8.14 -11.97 -29.93
CA VAL A 552 7.31 -10.83 -30.34
C VAL A 552 7.34 -10.63 -31.85
N LEU A 553 8.52 -10.66 -32.48
CA LEU A 553 8.65 -10.47 -33.93
C LEU A 553 8.01 -11.60 -34.72
N THR A 554 8.11 -12.85 -34.25
CA THR A 554 7.43 -13.99 -34.89
C THR A 554 5.92 -13.79 -34.86
N GLY A 555 5.37 -13.35 -33.73
CA GLY A 555 3.94 -13.03 -33.64
C GLY A 555 3.51 -11.83 -34.47
N ALA A 556 4.33 -10.78 -34.52
CA ALA A 556 4.06 -9.56 -35.28
C ALA A 556 4.19 -9.77 -36.80
N ALA A 557 5.00 -10.76 -37.24
CA ALA A 557 5.14 -11.10 -38.65
C ALA A 557 3.80 -11.50 -39.30
N ALA A 558 2.85 -12.05 -38.53
CA ALA A 558 1.50 -12.36 -39.00
C ALA A 558 0.75 -11.12 -39.52
N TRP A 559 1.00 -9.93 -38.96
CA TRP A 559 0.37 -8.68 -39.40
C TRP A 559 0.76 -8.28 -40.82
N LEU A 560 1.95 -8.66 -41.29
CA LEU A 560 2.38 -8.42 -42.67
C LEU A 560 1.51 -9.16 -43.69
N PHE A 561 0.81 -10.20 -43.25
CA PHE A 561 -0.12 -11.00 -44.06
C PHE A 561 -1.60 -10.68 -43.79
N GLY A 562 -1.88 -9.63 -43.00
CA GLY A 562 -3.25 -9.27 -42.60
C GLY A 562 -3.89 -10.26 -41.60
N LEU A 563 -3.08 -11.11 -40.96
CA LEU A 563 -3.54 -12.09 -39.98
C LEU A 563 -3.41 -11.57 -38.55
N PRO A 564 -4.21 -12.07 -37.58
CA PRO A 564 -4.07 -11.73 -36.17
C PRO A 564 -2.67 -12.04 -35.61
N PHE A 565 -2.28 -11.33 -34.55
CA PHE A 565 -1.02 -11.55 -33.85
C PHE A 565 -0.85 -13.02 -33.42
N LEU A 566 0.34 -13.59 -33.58
CA LEU A 566 0.68 -14.98 -33.27
C LEU A 566 -0.04 -16.06 -34.10
N THR A 567 -0.65 -15.70 -35.23
CA THR A 567 -1.13 -16.71 -36.18
C THR A 567 0.07 -17.45 -36.78
N SER A 568 0.20 -18.77 -36.56
CA SER A 568 1.27 -19.56 -37.16
C SER A 568 0.91 -20.05 -38.56
N GLY A 569 1.95 -20.32 -39.35
CA GLY A 569 1.84 -20.93 -40.67
C GLY A 569 2.66 -22.22 -40.72
N PHE A 570 2.12 -23.23 -41.40
CA PHE A 570 2.75 -24.54 -41.54
C PHE A 570 2.87 -24.95 -43.01
N ARG A 571 4.03 -25.48 -43.39
CA ARG A 571 4.27 -26.06 -44.71
C ARG A 571 5.37 -27.11 -44.66
N TYR A 572 5.29 -28.13 -45.52
CA TYR A 572 6.43 -29.01 -45.78
C TYR A 572 7.42 -28.34 -46.73
N VAL A 573 8.70 -28.30 -46.33
CA VAL A 573 9.80 -27.74 -47.12
C VAL A 573 10.72 -28.88 -47.54
N THR A 574 11.06 -28.97 -48.82
CA THR A 574 12.02 -29.93 -49.36
C THR A 574 13.44 -29.46 -49.08
N VAL A 575 14.12 -30.12 -48.14
CA VAL A 575 15.52 -29.83 -47.82
C VAL A 575 16.42 -30.77 -48.64
N PRO A 576 17.41 -30.23 -49.39
CA PRO A 576 18.37 -31.06 -50.13
C PRO A 576 19.03 -32.10 -49.21
N LEU A 577 19.15 -33.36 -49.67
CA LEU A 577 19.70 -34.53 -48.94
C LEU A 577 18.83 -35.14 -47.84
N ILE A 578 17.79 -34.44 -47.33
CA ILE A 578 16.96 -34.91 -46.20
C ILE A 578 15.55 -35.30 -46.65
N GLY A 579 15.00 -34.60 -47.65
CA GLY A 579 13.62 -34.80 -48.13
C GLY A 579 12.65 -33.75 -47.60
N GLU A 580 11.35 -34.08 -47.57
CA GLU A 580 10.32 -33.18 -47.03
C GLU A 580 10.39 -33.11 -45.51
N VAL A 581 10.58 -31.90 -44.98
CA VAL A 581 10.64 -31.64 -43.54
C VAL A 581 9.48 -30.70 -43.17
N PRO A 582 8.70 -31.02 -42.11
CA PRO A 582 7.67 -30.12 -41.60
C PRO A 582 8.31 -28.82 -41.11
N PHE A 583 7.83 -27.69 -41.60
CA PHE A 583 8.29 -26.36 -41.21
C PHE A 583 7.12 -25.52 -40.74
N ALA A 584 7.16 -25.12 -39.47
CA ALA A 584 6.18 -24.22 -38.86
C ALA A 584 6.87 -22.91 -38.46
N THR A 585 6.21 -21.77 -38.69
CA THR A 585 6.69 -20.49 -38.16
C THR A 585 6.74 -20.48 -36.64
N ALA A 586 5.92 -21.32 -35.99
CA ALA A 586 5.94 -21.56 -34.55
C ALA A 586 7.32 -22.05 -34.02
N LEU A 587 8.16 -22.64 -34.88
CA LEU A 587 9.54 -23.01 -34.50
C LEU A 587 10.40 -21.78 -34.12
N PHE A 588 10.18 -20.63 -34.76
CA PHE A 588 10.90 -19.40 -34.40
C PHE A 588 10.41 -18.82 -33.08
N PHE A 589 9.12 -18.97 -32.78
CA PHE A 589 8.57 -18.63 -31.48
C PHE A 589 9.19 -19.52 -30.39
N ASP A 590 9.24 -20.83 -30.63
CA ASP A 590 9.90 -21.81 -29.75
C ASP A 590 11.40 -21.53 -29.57
N LEU A 591 12.09 -21.06 -30.62
CA LEU A 591 13.48 -20.60 -30.52
C LEU A 591 13.61 -19.40 -29.57
N GLY A 592 12.65 -18.47 -29.63
CA GLY A 592 12.56 -17.36 -28.70
C GLY A 592 12.41 -17.82 -27.25
N VAL A 593 11.48 -18.76 -27.01
CA VAL A 593 11.27 -19.41 -25.71
C VAL A 593 12.56 -20.08 -25.23
N PHE A 594 13.20 -20.89 -26.07
CA PHE A 594 14.45 -21.57 -25.77
C PHE A 594 15.55 -20.60 -25.32
N LEU A 595 15.82 -19.56 -26.12
CA LEU A 595 16.86 -18.58 -25.83
C LEU A 595 16.60 -17.84 -24.51
N LEU A 596 15.33 -17.50 -24.26
CA LEU A 596 14.96 -16.81 -23.03
C LEU A 596 15.16 -17.71 -21.81
N VAL A 597 14.71 -18.96 -21.85
CA VAL A 597 14.84 -19.92 -20.74
C VAL A 597 16.31 -20.22 -20.43
N VAL A 598 17.15 -20.41 -21.45
CA VAL A 598 18.59 -20.59 -21.27
C VAL A 598 19.21 -19.34 -20.64
N GLY A 599 18.87 -18.16 -21.17
CA GLY A 599 19.36 -16.89 -20.66
C GLY A 599 18.93 -16.62 -19.21
N SER A 600 17.66 -16.81 -18.88
CA SER A 600 17.11 -16.55 -17.54
C SER A 600 17.75 -17.46 -16.47
N THR A 601 17.81 -18.76 -16.75
CA THR A 601 18.35 -19.75 -15.82
C THR A 601 19.85 -19.54 -15.61
N THR A 602 20.58 -19.27 -16.69
CA THR A 602 22.01 -19.00 -16.60
C THR A 602 22.30 -17.68 -15.89
N LEU A 603 21.45 -16.65 -16.05
CA LEU A 603 21.59 -15.40 -15.31
C LEU A 603 21.41 -15.61 -13.80
N ILE A 604 20.41 -16.39 -13.39
CA ILE A 604 20.18 -16.74 -11.98
C ILE A 604 21.39 -17.51 -11.42
N LEU A 605 21.89 -18.50 -12.17
CA LEU A 605 23.07 -19.27 -11.80
C LEU A 605 24.30 -18.39 -11.63
N THR A 606 24.62 -17.54 -12.60
CA THR A 606 25.79 -16.63 -12.54
C THR A 606 25.68 -15.67 -11.36
N ALA A 607 24.49 -15.14 -11.08
CA ALA A 607 24.25 -14.28 -9.93
C ALA A 607 24.58 -14.98 -8.60
N LEU A 608 24.16 -16.24 -8.44
CA LEU A 608 24.47 -17.06 -7.26
C LEU A 608 25.96 -17.44 -7.20
N ALA A 609 26.54 -17.84 -8.33
CA ALA A 609 27.95 -18.23 -8.42
C ALA A 609 28.90 -17.07 -8.03
N HIS A 610 28.61 -15.84 -8.48
CA HIS A 610 29.39 -14.65 -8.14
C HIS A 610 29.34 -14.28 -6.64
N GLN A 611 28.26 -14.61 -5.93
CA GLN A 611 28.21 -14.41 -4.47
C GLN A 611 29.27 -15.24 -3.75
N SER A 612 29.49 -16.48 -4.22
CA SER A 612 30.48 -17.38 -3.63
C SER A 612 31.92 -16.83 -3.77
N LEU A 613 32.21 -16.10 -4.85
CA LEU A 613 33.52 -15.49 -5.11
C LEU A 613 33.75 -14.21 -4.29
N ARG A 614 32.73 -13.35 -4.16
CA ARG A 614 32.84 -12.11 -3.38
C ARG A 614 33.11 -12.37 -1.90
N SER A 615 32.40 -13.34 -1.32
CA SER A 615 32.58 -13.77 0.07
C SER A 615 34.00 -14.29 0.35
N ARG A 616 34.65 -14.97 -0.61
CA ARG A 616 36.05 -15.43 -0.47
C ARG A 616 37.06 -14.28 -0.39
N ARG A 617 36.80 -13.14 -1.04
CA ARG A 617 37.68 -11.95 -0.97
C ARG A 617 37.60 -11.26 0.39
N THR A 618 36.40 -11.14 0.96
CA THR A 618 36.21 -10.54 2.29
C THR A 618 36.73 -11.42 3.42
N ALA A 619 36.63 -12.75 3.32
CA ALA A 619 37.16 -13.68 4.32
C ALA A 619 38.71 -13.73 4.37
N GLY A 620 39.40 -13.22 3.34
CA GLY A 620 40.86 -13.18 3.27
C GLY A 620 41.50 -11.88 3.76
N ALA A 621 40.70 -10.86 4.14
CA ALA A 621 41.22 -9.66 4.76
C ALA A 621 41.53 -9.94 6.24
N PRO A 622 42.75 -9.64 6.74
CA PRO A 622 43.06 -9.81 8.15
C PRO A 622 42.11 -8.93 8.97
N VAL A 623 41.31 -9.57 9.83
CA VAL A 623 40.53 -8.87 10.84
C VAL A 623 41.55 -8.32 11.83
N GLU A 624 41.74 -6.99 11.85
CA GLU A 624 42.52 -6.34 12.91
C GLU A 624 41.97 -6.79 14.26
N PRO A 625 42.82 -7.29 15.18
CA PRO A 625 42.36 -7.66 16.50
C PRO A 625 41.79 -6.41 17.17
N LYS A 626 40.49 -6.46 17.49
CA LYS A 626 39.86 -5.48 18.37
C LYS A 626 40.71 -5.42 19.63
N LYS A 627 41.42 -4.30 19.82
CA LYS A 627 42.01 -3.95 21.12
C LYS A 627 40.87 -3.93 22.12
N GLU A 628 40.82 -4.92 23.00
CA GLU A 628 40.08 -4.82 24.25
C GLU A 628 40.62 -3.60 24.97
N ALA A 629 39.80 -2.56 25.06
CA ALA A 629 40.08 -1.42 25.91
C ALA A 629 39.96 -1.91 27.36
N ALA A 630 41.10 -2.19 27.97
CA ALA A 630 41.21 -2.23 29.42
C ALA A 630 41.19 -0.79 29.93
N THR A 631 40.02 -0.34 30.40
CA THR A 631 39.82 0.68 31.43
C THR A 631 38.43 0.52 32.01
#